data_AF-A0A1J3IV18-F1
#
_entry.id   AF-A0A1J3IV18-F1
#
_cell.length_a   1.000
_cell.length_b   1.000
_cell.length_c   1.000
_cell.angle_alpha   90.00
_cell.angle_beta   90.00
_cell.angle_gamma   90.00
#
_symmetry.space_group_name_H-M   'P 1'
#
loop_
_entity.id
_entity.type
_entity.pdbx_description
1 polymer ?
#
loop_
_entity_poly.entity_id
_entity_poly.type
_entity_poly.pdbx_seq_one_letter_code
_entity_poly.pdbx_strand_id
1 'polypeptide(L)'
;IDRLCKDGHLNDAQNLLDHMHEKGVFPSVITYNSMIDGFCNYGKWSDAERILREMIERNINPDVVTYNALISALVKEGKFLRAEELYS
;
A
#
# COMPACT_ATOMS: atom_id res chain seq x y z
N ILE A 1 -1.72 9.78 7.77
CA ILE A 1 -1.62 8.88 6.59
C ILE A 1 -3.00 8.37 6.19
N ASP A 2 -3.70 7.56 7.01
CA ASP A 2 -5.01 6.98 6.65
C ASP A 2 -6.02 7.98 6.04
N ARG A 3 -6.24 9.12 6.70
CA ARG A 3 -7.12 10.16 6.16
C ARG A 3 -6.65 10.72 4.81
N LEU A 4 -5.36 11.01 4.67
CA LEU A 4 -4.79 11.54 3.41
C LEU A 4 -4.97 10.53 2.27
N CYS A 5 -4.77 9.24 2.54
CA CYS A 5 -5.00 8.16 1.58
C CYS A 5 -6.46 8.09 1.13
N LYS A 6 -7.42 8.17 2.08
CA LYS A 6 -8.86 8.15 1.79
C LYS A 6 -9.36 9.37 1.05
N ASP A 7 -8.75 10.53 1.29
CA ASP A 7 -9.09 11.80 0.66
C ASP A 7 -8.36 11.99 -0.70
N GLY A 8 -7.48 11.05 -1.10
CA GLY A 8 -6.76 11.08 -2.39
C GLY A 8 -5.50 11.92 -2.40
N HIS A 9 -5.09 12.45 -1.25
CA HIS A 9 -3.85 13.18 -1.03
C HIS A 9 -2.65 12.23 -0.93
N LEU A 10 -2.45 11.38 -1.94
CA LEU A 10 -1.47 10.28 -1.92
C LEU A 10 -0.02 10.76 -1.88
N ASN A 11 0.29 11.90 -2.52
CA ASN A 11 1.62 12.49 -2.45
C ASN A 11 1.92 13.01 -1.04
N ASP A 12 0.94 13.64 -0.38
CA ASP A 12 1.10 14.11 1.00
C ASP A 12 1.23 12.94 1.97
N ALA A 13 0.51 11.84 1.72
CA ALA A 13 0.64 10.61 2.47
C ALA A 13 2.04 9.97 2.31
N GLN A 14 2.60 9.99 1.09
CA GLN A 14 3.98 9.53 0.83
C GLN A 14 5.00 10.41 1.54
N ASN A 15 4.91 11.73 1.40
CA ASN A 15 5.82 12.67 2.07
C ASN A 15 5.81 12.47 3.59
N LEU A 16 4.64 12.20 4.17
CA LEU A 16 4.52 11.92 5.59
C LEU A 16 5.15 10.57 5.97
N LEU A 17 5.04 9.55 5.13
CA LEU A 17 5.72 8.26 5.33
C LEU A 17 7.25 8.45 5.28
N ASP A 18 7.75 9.18 4.28
CA ASP A 18 9.17 9.49 4.14
C ASP A 18 9.68 10.26 5.35
N HIS A 19 8.92 11.24 5.84
CA HIS A 19 9.27 12.00 7.03
C HIS A 19 9.31 11.15 8.31
N MET A 20 8.42 10.15 8.44
CA MET A 20 8.50 9.20 9.55
C MET A 20 9.84 8.47 9.52
N HIS A 21 10.29 8.02 8.35
CA HIS A 21 11.58 7.37 8.19
C HIS A 21 12.77 8.27 8.50
N GLU A 22 12.76 9.51 8.00
CA GLU A 22 13.80 10.51 8.31
C GLU A 22 13.92 10.78 9.81
N LYS A 23 12.80 10.72 10.53
CA LYS A 23 12.75 10.92 11.99
C LYS A 23 13.02 9.65 12.79
N GLY A 24 13.31 8.51 12.14
CA GLY A 24 13.50 7.23 12.80
C GLY A 24 12.23 6.67 13.44
N VAL A 25 11.06 7.16 13.03
CA VAL A 25 9.76 6.63 13.43
C VAL A 25 9.44 5.45 12.53
N PHE A 26 9.22 4.28 13.13
CA PHE A 26 8.86 3.07 12.42
C PHE A 26 7.36 3.09 12.08
N PRO A 27 6.97 3.15 10.79
CA PRO A 27 5.58 3.00 10.42
C PRO A 27 5.09 1.58 10.73
N SER A 28 3.80 1.47 11.02
CA SER A 28 3.19 0.19 11.37
C SER A 28 2.62 -0.53 10.15
N VAL A 29 2.26 -1.81 10.30
CA VAL A 29 1.47 -2.57 9.31
C VAL A 29 0.21 -1.80 8.88
N ILE A 30 -0.46 -1.13 9.83
CA ILE A 30 -1.67 -0.33 9.56
C ILE A 30 -1.34 0.85 8.66
N THR A 31 -0.20 1.50 8.86
CA THR A 31 0.25 2.63 8.03
C THR A 31 0.46 2.21 6.58
N TYR A 32 1.15 1.08 6.36
CA TYR A 32 1.37 0.53 5.03
C TYR A 32 0.07 0.06 4.39
N ASN A 33 -0.81 -0.59 5.15
CA ASN A 33 -2.13 -1.00 4.66
C ASN A 33 -2.98 0.18 4.19
N SER A 34 -3.00 1.29 4.93
CA SER A 34 -3.69 2.52 4.50
C SER A 34 -3.10 3.10 3.21
N MET A 35 -1.77 3.09 3.06
CA MET A 35 -1.11 3.55 1.84
C MET A 35 -1.48 2.67 0.65
N ILE A 36 -1.36 1.36 0.79
CA ILE A 36 -1.68 0.37 -0.24
C ILE A 36 -3.15 0.49 -0.66
N ASP A 37 -4.08 0.47 0.28
CA ASP A 37 -5.52 0.64 0.00
C ASP A 37 -5.81 1.97 -0.70
N GLY A 38 -5.18 3.06 -0.27
CA GLY A 38 -5.24 4.35 -0.95
C GLY A 38 -4.81 4.25 -2.41
N PHE A 39 -3.56 3.86 -2.68
CA PHE A 39 -3.05 3.73 -4.05
C PHE A 39 -3.90 2.80 -4.92
N CYS A 40 -4.35 1.67 -4.37
CA CYS A 40 -5.27 0.73 -4.99
C CYS A 40 -6.61 1.38 -5.39
N ASN A 41 -7.24 2.13 -4.48
CA ASN A 41 -8.54 2.77 -4.73
C ASN A 41 -8.49 3.89 -5.78
N TYR A 42 -7.31 4.49 -5.99
CA TYR A 42 -7.09 5.50 -7.03
C TYR A 42 -6.45 4.94 -8.32
N GLY A 43 -6.44 3.61 -8.51
CA GLY A 43 -5.94 2.96 -9.72
C GLY A 43 -4.42 3.09 -9.93
N LYS A 44 -3.68 3.36 -8.85
CA LYS A 44 -2.22 3.53 -8.86
C LYS A 44 -1.53 2.24 -8.43
N TRP A 45 -1.79 1.16 -9.16
CA TRP A 45 -1.27 -0.18 -8.83
C TRP A 45 0.26 -0.22 -8.65
N SER A 46 1.02 0.39 -9.55
CA SER A 46 2.49 0.37 -9.49
C SER A 46 3.03 1.01 -8.20
N ASP A 47 2.35 2.04 -7.69
CA ASP A 47 2.70 2.67 -6.42
C ASP A 47 2.33 1.75 -5.24
N ALA A 48 1.17 1.11 -5.27
CA ALA A 48 0.78 0.13 -4.25
C ALA A 48 1.80 -1.03 -4.15
N GLU A 49 2.26 -1.54 -5.29
CA GLU A 49 3.29 -2.58 -5.38
C GLU A 49 4.64 -2.10 -4.82
N ARG A 50 5.03 -0.85 -5.09
CA ARG A 50 6.23 -0.24 -4.50
C ARG A 50 6.14 -0.18 -2.98
N ILE A 51 4.98 0.24 -2.44
CA ILE A 51 4.74 0.31 -0.99
C ILE A 51 4.79 -1.07 -0.34
N LEU A 52 4.25 -2.10 -0.99
CA LEU A 52 4.37 -3.48 -0.52
C LEU A 52 5.85 -3.93 -0.44
N ARG A 53 6.65 -3.64 -1.47
CA ARG A 53 8.08 -3.98 -1.48
C ARG A 53 8.82 -3.27 -0.35
N GLU A 54 8.56 -1.98 -0.16
CA GLU A 54 9.15 -1.18 0.90
C GLU A 54 8.81 -1.75 2.30
N MET A 55 7.57 -2.17 2.50
CA MET A 55 7.11 -2.82 3.73
C MET A 55 7.92 -4.09 4.04
N ILE A 56 8.15 -4.93 3.02
CA ILE A 56 8.92 -6.18 3.14
C ILE A 56 10.41 -5.89 3.40
N GLU A 57 11.02 -4.95 2.66
CA GLU A 57 12.41 -4.54 2.84
C GLU A 57 12.70 -4.01 4.25
N ARG A 58 11.69 -3.44 4.89
CA ARG A 58 11.74 -2.95 6.27
C ARG A 58 11.37 -4.00 7.32
N ASN A 59 11.23 -5.26 6.93
CA ASN A 59 10.87 -6.39 7.80
C ASN A 59 9.49 -6.23 8.48
N ILE A 60 8.57 -5.52 7.84
CA ILE A 60 7.18 -5.44 8.27
C ILE A 60 6.41 -6.47 7.45
N ASN A 61 5.85 -7.48 8.11
CA ASN A 61 5.16 -8.54 7.39
C ASN A 61 3.79 -8.07 6.89
N PRO A 62 3.50 -8.19 5.58
CA PRO A 62 2.15 -8.03 5.04
C PRO A 62 1.16 -8.95 5.76
N ASP A 63 -0.06 -8.47 5.97
CA ASP A 63 -1.14 -9.24 6.58
C ASP A 63 -2.29 -9.46 5.60
N VAL A 64 -3.34 -10.13 6.08
CA VAL A 64 -4.54 -10.42 5.30
C VAL A 64 -5.19 -9.14 4.75
N VAL A 65 -5.10 -8.03 5.47
CA VAL A 65 -5.64 -6.74 5.02
C VAL A 65 -4.81 -6.20 3.85
N THR A 66 -3.48 -6.32 3.91
CA THR A 66 -2.59 -5.94 2.81
C THR A 66 -2.96 -6.66 1.51
N TYR A 67 -3.05 -7.99 1.57
CA TYR A 67 -3.34 -8.80 0.39
C TYR A 67 -4.76 -8.56 -0.13
N ASN A 68 -5.76 -8.48 0.76
CA ASN A 68 -7.14 -8.19 0.37
C ASN A 68 -7.28 -6.86 -0.39
N ALA A 69 -6.57 -5.81 0.03
CA ALA A 69 -6.57 -4.53 -0.68
C ALA A 69 -6.02 -4.67 -2.11
N LEU A 70 -4.89 -5.37 -2.26
CA LEU A 70 -4.23 -5.60 -3.55
C LEU A 70 -5.12 -6.39 -4.51
N ILE A 71 -5.72 -7.48 -4.05
CA ILE A 71 -6.60 -8.32 -4.89
C ILE A 71 -7.86 -7.57 -5.27
N SER A 72 -8.46 -6.87 -4.32
CA SER A 72 -9.65 -6.05 -4.59
C SER A 72 -9.38 -5.01 -5.68
N ALA A 73 -8.18 -4.43 -5.69
CA ALA A 73 -7.75 -3.50 -6.73
C ALA A 73 -7.56 -4.17 -8.09
N LEU A 74 -6.87 -5.31 -8.14
CA LEU A 74 -6.63 -6.05 -9.38
C LEU A 74 -7.92 -6.53 -10.05
N VAL A 75 -8.88 -7.01 -9.24
CA VAL A 75 -10.20 -7.42 -9.73
C VAL A 75 -10.96 -6.22 -10.28
N LYS A 76 -10.92 -5.05 -9.61
CA LYS A 76 -11.54 -3.80 -10.09
C LYS A 76 -10.92 -3.30 -11.40
N GLU A 77 -9.62 -3.45 -11.59
CA GLU A 77 -8.91 -3.05 -12.81
C GLU A 77 -9.04 -4.07 -13.96
N GLY A 78 -9.72 -5.21 -13.76
CA GLY A 78 -9.85 -6.27 -14.77
C GLY A 78 -8.54 -7.03 -15.03
N LYS A 79 -7.53 -6.89 -14.15
CA LYS A 79 -6.20 -7.52 -14.25
C LYS A 79 -6.18 -8.90 -13.57
N PHE A 80 -7.13 -9.76 -13.93
CA PHE A 80 -7.34 -11.07 -13.30
C PHE A 80 -6.09 -11.96 -13.29
N LEU A 81 -5.23 -11.89 -14.31
CA LEU A 81 -4.03 -12.73 -14.44
C LEU A 81 -2.96 -12.49 -13.36
N ARG A 82 -2.90 -11.29 -12.76
CA ARG A 82 -1.89 -10.94 -11.73
C ARG A 82 -2.33 -11.28 -10.30
N ALA A 83 -3.62 -11.51 -10.08
CA ALA A 83 -4.12 -11.83 -8.74
C ALA A 83 -3.71 -13.27 -8.32
N GLU A 84 -3.57 -14.19 -9.28
CA GLU A 84 -3.15 -15.57 -9.01
C GLU A 84 -1.66 -15.66 -8.62
N GLU A 85 -0.77 -14.87 -9.25
CA GLU A 85 0.66 -14.83 -8.90
C GLU A 85 0.92 -14.34 -7.48
N LEU A 86 0.00 -13.54 -6.91
CA LEU A 86 0.18 -12.96 -5.57
C LEU A 86 -0.09 -13.97 -4.44
N TYR A 87 -0.75 -15.09 -4.75
CA TYR A 87 -1.09 -16.18 -3.82
C TYR A 87 -0.25 -17.45 -4.00
N SER A 88 0.55 -17.54 -5.07
CA SER A 88 1.45 -18.66 -5.34
C SER A 88 2.82 -18.48 -4.68
#